data_AF-D0LHV9-F1
#
_entry.id   AF-D0LHV9-F1
#
_cell.length_a   1.000
_cell.length_b   1.000
_cell.length_c   1.000
_cell.angle_alpha   90.00
_cell.angle_beta   90.00
_cell.angle_gamma   90.00
#
_symmetry.space_group_name_H-M   'P 1'
#
loop_
_entity.id
_entity.type
_entity.pdbx_description
1 polymer ?
#
loop_
_entity_poly.entity_id
_entity_poly.type
_entity_poly.pdbx_seq_one_letter_code
_entity_poly.pdbx_strand_id
1 'polypeptide(L)'
;MECVKWLCAQFDCSIYDESGTLLVADGGVEAIEALYPESVVQMEHPWKGILLKVGFFRELDHGDHQGPSLEHDKAESAAPDEERIAAYLDAGHLYIAATGFVEDWFADDEVVIGPPHLLTDGVYVWPADLPYYVRNYHVRLPKAFTIHVAGNDYTMPKHVDIATLKLA
;
A
#
# COMPACT_ATOMS: atom_id res chain seq x y z
N MET A 1 -6.14 8.30 -15.17
CA MET A 1 -5.32 7.68 -16.24
C MET A 1 -4.46 6.53 -15.73
N GLU A 2 -3.92 6.60 -14.51
CA GLU A 2 -3.08 5.55 -13.88
C GLU A 2 -3.57 4.09 -14.10
N CYS A 3 -4.86 3.80 -13.86
CA CYS A 3 -5.43 2.48 -14.09
C CYS A 3 -5.30 2.00 -15.56
N VAL A 4 -5.62 2.87 -16.51
CA VAL A 4 -5.54 2.56 -17.95
C VAL A 4 -4.08 2.42 -18.39
N LYS A 5 -3.19 3.27 -17.86
CA LYS A 5 -1.73 3.16 -18.09
C LYS A 5 -1.18 1.84 -17.57
N TRP A 6 -1.56 1.45 -16.34
CA TRP A 6 -1.16 0.17 -15.75
C TRP A 6 -1.67 -1.01 -16.57
N LEU A 7 -2.95 -1.00 -16.99
CA LEU A 7 -3.51 -2.04 -17.84
C LEU A 7 -2.73 -2.19 -19.15
N CYS A 8 -2.46 -1.08 -19.84
CA CYS A 8 -1.75 -1.10 -21.12
C CYS A 8 -0.25 -1.40 -20.98
N ALA A 9 0.32 -1.33 -19.77
CA ALA A 9 1.68 -1.78 -19.49
C ALA A 9 1.76 -3.30 -19.23
N GLN A 10 0.65 -3.93 -18.85
CA GLN A 10 0.59 -5.36 -18.50
C GLN A 10 -0.07 -6.21 -19.59
N PHE A 11 -0.92 -5.60 -20.43
CA PHE A 11 -1.73 -6.28 -21.42
C PHE A 11 -1.76 -5.49 -22.72
N ASP A 12 -1.85 -6.20 -23.85
CA ASP A 12 -2.14 -5.58 -25.15
C ASP A 12 -3.55 -4.99 -25.10
N CYS A 13 -3.62 -3.67 -25.15
CA CYS A 13 -4.85 -2.91 -24.98
C CYS A 13 -5.13 -2.04 -26.20
N SER A 14 -6.35 -2.12 -26.68
CA SER A 14 -6.90 -1.24 -27.71
C SER A 14 -8.03 -0.40 -27.11
N ILE A 15 -8.00 0.91 -27.34
CA ILE A 15 -8.97 1.87 -26.79
C ILE A 15 -9.85 2.38 -27.93
N TYR A 16 -11.17 2.37 -27.72
CA TYR A 16 -12.17 2.85 -28.66
C TYR A 16 -12.98 3.99 -28.03
N ASP A 17 -13.51 4.89 -28.85
CA ASP A 17 -14.50 5.86 -28.40
C ASP A 17 -15.91 5.23 -28.27
N GLU A 18 -16.88 6.02 -27.82
CA GLU A 18 -18.27 5.59 -27.66
C GLU A 18 -18.95 5.19 -28.99
N SER A 19 -18.40 5.62 -30.14
CA SER A 19 -18.90 5.27 -31.47
C SER A 19 -18.28 3.97 -32.02
N GLY A 20 -17.31 3.40 -31.32
CA GLY A 20 -16.55 2.22 -31.76
C GLY A 20 -15.37 2.54 -32.66
N THR A 21 -14.97 3.81 -32.75
CA THR A 21 -13.77 4.21 -33.49
C THR A 21 -12.53 3.92 -32.66
N LEU A 22 -11.56 3.23 -33.25
CA LEU A 22 -10.28 2.93 -32.59
C LEU A 22 -9.49 4.22 -32.37
N LEU A 23 -9.23 4.54 -31.11
CA LEU A 23 -8.46 5.71 -30.68
C LEU A 23 -6.98 5.37 -30.49
N VAL A 24 -6.70 4.20 -29.89
CA VAL A 24 -5.34 3.71 -29.66
C VAL A 24 -5.30 2.23 -30.03
N ALA A 25 -4.49 1.89 -31.02
CA ALA A 25 -4.20 0.51 -31.41
C ALA A 25 -2.96 0.04 -30.65
N ASP A 26 -3.10 -1.03 -29.86
CA ASP A 26 -2.00 -1.75 -29.19
C ASP A 26 -0.87 -0.84 -28.69
N GLY A 27 -1.28 0.25 -28.04
CA GLY A 27 -0.43 1.41 -27.77
C GLY A 27 -0.06 1.47 -26.30
N GLY A 28 1.24 1.55 -26.04
CA GLY A 28 1.77 1.82 -24.72
C GLY A 28 1.30 3.18 -24.16
N VAL A 29 1.69 3.47 -22.93
CA VAL A 29 1.27 4.63 -22.11
C VAL A 29 1.24 5.97 -22.86
N GLU A 30 2.18 6.21 -23.78
CA GLU A 30 2.30 7.44 -24.58
C GLU A 30 1.08 7.70 -25.49
N ALA A 31 0.49 6.66 -26.09
CA ALA A 31 -0.66 6.80 -26.97
C ALA A 31 -1.95 7.18 -26.20
N ILE A 32 -2.02 6.80 -24.93
CA ILE A 32 -3.13 7.14 -24.03
C ILE A 32 -3.04 8.61 -23.63
N GLU A 33 -1.84 9.12 -23.35
CA GLU A 33 -1.63 10.53 -22.98
C GLU A 33 -2.04 11.48 -24.11
N ALA A 34 -1.80 11.09 -25.36
CA ALA A 34 -2.23 11.85 -26.54
C ALA A 34 -3.76 12.01 -26.67
N LEU A 35 -4.56 11.20 -25.96
CA LEU A 35 -6.03 11.34 -25.95
C LEU A 35 -6.51 12.53 -25.13
N TYR A 36 -5.65 13.11 -24.29
CA TYR A 36 -6.02 14.16 -23.35
C TYR A 36 -5.29 15.47 -23.66
N PRO A 37 -5.93 16.64 -23.46
CA PRO A 37 -5.24 17.92 -23.55
C PRO A 37 -4.06 18.00 -22.59
N GLU A 38 -3.02 18.76 -22.95
CA GLU A 38 -1.81 18.94 -22.11
C GLU A 38 -2.16 19.40 -20.68
N SER A 39 -3.17 20.25 -20.53
CA SER A 39 -3.66 20.72 -19.22
C SER A 39 -4.20 19.60 -18.32
N VAL A 40 -4.76 18.54 -18.91
CA VAL A 40 -5.23 17.35 -18.18
C VAL A 40 -4.07 16.42 -17.85
N VAL A 41 -3.12 16.27 -18.78
CA VAL A 41 -1.92 15.44 -18.57
C VAL A 41 -1.03 16.03 -17.46
N GLN A 42 -0.90 17.36 -17.40
CA GLN A 42 -0.11 18.07 -16.39
C GLN A 42 -0.86 18.34 -15.09
N MET A 43 -2.16 18.01 -15.00
CA MET A 43 -2.93 18.27 -13.80
C MET A 43 -2.44 17.41 -12.64
N GLU A 44 -1.99 18.08 -11.58
CA GLU A 44 -1.60 17.39 -10.37
C GLU A 44 -2.82 16.73 -9.73
N HIS A 45 -2.77 15.40 -9.58
CA HIS A 45 -3.90 14.67 -9.02
C HIS A 45 -4.17 15.10 -7.58
N PRO A 46 -5.44 15.27 -7.16
CA PRO A 46 -5.77 15.71 -5.81
C PRO A 46 -5.32 14.71 -4.73
N TRP A 47 -5.10 13.46 -5.10
CA TRP A 47 -4.54 12.41 -4.25
C TRP A 47 -3.01 12.25 -4.34
N LYS A 48 -2.31 13.12 -5.08
CA LYS A 48 -0.85 13.05 -5.16
C LYS A 48 -0.23 13.29 -3.78
N GLY A 49 0.65 12.37 -3.40
CA GLY A 49 1.31 12.38 -2.10
C GLY A 49 0.39 11.97 -0.94
N ILE A 50 -0.87 11.61 -1.18
CA ILE A 50 -1.74 11.08 -0.12
C ILE A 50 -1.41 9.60 0.09
N LEU A 51 -1.09 9.24 1.34
CA LEU A 51 -0.73 7.88 1.72
C LEU A 51 -1.97 7.00 1.94
N LEU A 52 -1.88 5.76 1.47
CA LEU A 52 -2.87 4.72 1.66
C LEU A 52 -2.59 3.95 2.96
N LYS A 53 -3.56 3.91 3.86
CA LYS A 53 -3.43 3.21 5.14
C LYS A 53 -3.52 1.70 4.97
N VAL A 54 -2.63 0.95 5.62
CA VAL A 54 -2.71 -0.51 5.78
C VAL A 54 -2.30 -0.90 7.20
N GLY A 55 -2.95 -1.93 7.77
CA GLY A 55 -2.64 -2.44 9.11
C GLY A 55 -3.17 -1.62 10.28
N PHE A 56 -4.04 -0.63 10.04
CA PHE A 56 -4.71 0.14 11.09
C PHE A 56 -5.94 -0.62 11.61
N PHE A 57 -5.70 -1.72 12.33
CA PHE A 57 -6.77 -2.60 12.81
C PHE A 57 -7.54 -2.01 13.99
N ARG A 58 -8.86 -2.21 14.01
CA ARG A 58 -9.78 -1.56 14.95
C ARG A 58 -9.56 -1.94 16.42
N GLU A 59 -8.95 -3.08 16.67
CA GLU A 59 -8.65 -3.61 18.00
C GLU A 59 -7.45 -2.93 18.65
N LEU A 60 -6.55 -2.33 17.86
CA LEU A 60 -5.34 -1.68 18.37
C LEU A 60 -5.62 -0.21 18.72
N ASP A 61 -5.00 0.28 19.80
CA ASP A 61 -5.21 1.66 20.28
C ASP A 61 -4.85 2.74 19.24
N HIS A 62 -3.89 2.46 18.37
CA HIS A 62 -3.45 3.36 17.30
C HIS A 62 -4.19 3.13 15.98
N GLY A 63 -5.12 2.17 15.94
CA GLY A 63 -5.84 1.76 14.75
C GLY A 63 -7.04 2.64 14.40
N ASP A 64 -7.74 2.27 13.34
CA ASP A 64 -9.00 2.90 12.96
C ASP A 64 -10.16 2.05 13.49
N HIS A 65 -10.97 2.61 14.39
CA HIS A 65 -12.12 1.91 14.98
C HIS A 65 -13.18 1.45 13.95
N GLN A 66 -13.20 2.05 12.75
CA GLN A 66 -14.04 1.64 11.62
C GLN A 66 -13.27 0.81 10.57
N GLY A 67 -12.00 0.52 10.85
CA GLY A 67 -11.07 -0.19 9.97
C GLY A 67 -11.21 -1.72 9.97
N PRO A 68 -10.24 -2.43 9.37
CA PRO A 68 -10.21 -3.89 9.34
C PRO A 68 -10.13 -4.48 10.76
N SER A 69 -10.50 -5.76 10.90
CA SER A 69 -10.36 -6.49 12.16
C SER A 69 -9.09 -7.34 12.13
N LEU A 70 -8.23 -7.15 13.12
CA LEU A 70 -7.02 -7.95 13.32
C LEU A 70 -7.36 -9.42 13.54
N GLU A 71 -8.38 -9.70 14.37
CA GLU A 71 -8.89 -11.04 14.63
C GLU A 71 -9.41 -11.71 13.36
N HIS A 72 -10.18 -10.97 12.56
CA HIS A 72 -10.74 -11.49 11.31
C HIS A 72 -9.66 -11.85 10.29
N ASP A 73 -8.61 -11.01 10.18
CA ASP A 73 -7.57 -11.17 9.18
C ASP A 73 -6.47 -12.16 9.62
N LYS A 74 -6.49 -12.63 10.87
CA LYS A 74 -5.64 -13.72 11.36
C LYS A 74 -5.87 -15.00 10.56
N ALA A 75 -4.79 -15.75 10.34
CA ALA A 75 -4.85 -17.04 9.64
C ALA A 75 -4.11 -18.14 10.41
N GLU A 76 -4.49 -19.39 10.16
CA GLU A 76 -3.86 -20.56 10.79
C GLU A 76 -2.51 -20.93 10.16
N SER A 77 -2.18 -20.39 8.99
CA SER A 77 -0.95 -20.72 8.27
C SER A 77 -0.42 -19.54 7.46
N ALA A 78 0.88 -19.57 7.18
CA ALA A 78 1.57 -18.50 6.48
C ALA A 78 1.06 -18.29 5.05
N ALA A 79 1.04 -17.04 4.59
CA ALA A 79 0.81 -16.73 3.18
C ALA A 79 2.07 -17.04 2.34
N PRO A 80 1.94 -17.27 1.02
CA PRO A 80 3.09 -17.20 0.13
C PRO A 80 3.81 -15.85 0.28
N ASP A 81 5.14 -15.88 0.33
CA ASP A 81 6.01 -14.70 0.47
C ASP A 81 5.85 -13.89 1.78
N GLU A 82 5.18 -14.43 2.81
CA GLU A 82 4.91 -13.73 4.08
C GLU A 82 6.15 -13.07 4.70
N GLU A 83 7.25 -13.83 4.83
CA GLU A 83 8.48 -13.28 5.41
C GLU A 83 9.08 -12.14 4.56
N ARG A 84 8.95 -12.22 3.22
CA ARG A 84 9.43 -11.15 2.33
C ARG A 84 8.58 -9.90 2.47
N ILE A 85 7.27 -10.07 2.67
CA ILE A 85 6.35 -8.95 2.94
C ILE A 85 6.65 -8.34 4.31
N ALA A 86 6.86 -9.16 5.34
CA ALA A 86 7.20 -8.67 6.67
C ALA A 86 8.54 -7.93 6.68
N ALA A 87 9.56 -8.47 5.99
CA ALA A 87 10.85 -7.80 5.82
C ALA A 87 10.75 -6.49 5.02
N TYR A 88 9.85 -6.42 4.03
CA TYR A 88 9.54 -5.18 3.33
C TYR A 88 8.95 -4.15 4.31
N LEU A 89 7.95 -4.54 5.10
CA LEU A 89 7.32 -3.66 6.09
C LEU A 89 8.32 -3.15 7.14
N ASP A 90 9.22 -4.00 7.64
CA ASP A 90 10.28 -3.62 8.59
C ASP A 90 11.26 -2.59 8.00
N ALA A 91 11.52 -2.68 6.69
CA ALA A 91 12.45 -1.79 6.00
C ALA A 91 11.84 -0.41 5.68
N GLY A 92 10.58 -0.16 6.06
CA GLY A 92 9.87 1.08 5.77
C GLY A 92 10.56 2.34 6.29
N HIS A 93 10.39 3.45 5.57
CA HIS A 93 10.92 4.74 6.00
C HIS A 93 10.08 5.29 7.14
N LEU A 94 10.73 5.77 8.19
CA LEU A 94 10.05 6.38 9.33
C LEU A 94 9.28 7.64 8.89
N TYR A 95 7.95 7.57 8.91
CA TYR A 95 7.05 8.67 8.58
C TYR A 95 6.69 9.50 9.82
N ILE A 96 6.23 8.85 10.89
CA ILE A 96 5.89 9.50 12.16
C ILE A 96 6.50 8.69 13.31
N ALA A 97 7.30 9.36 14.14
CA ALA A 97 7.77 8.80 15.40
C ALA A 97 6.69 8.95 16.47
N ALA A 98 6.21 7.83 17.00
CA ALA A 98 5.26 7.78 18.09
C ALA A 98 5.97 7.50 19.43
N THR A 99 5.43 8.04 20.52
CA THR A 99 5.83 7.67 21.89
C THR A 99 4.92 6.59 22.44
N GLY A 100 5.39 5.82 23.41
CA GLY A 100 4.63 4.71 24.01
C GLY A 100 4.96 3.37 23.36
N PHE A 101 4.19 2.35 23.71
CA PHE A 101 4.39 0.98 23.24
C PHE A 101 3.05 0.34 22.91
N VAL A 102 3.08 -0.60 21.99
CA VAL A 102 1.99 -1.51 21.68
C VAL A 102 2.23 -2.81 22.44
N GLU A 103 1.15 -3.37 22.96
CA GLU A 103 1.09 -4.71 23.51
C GLU A 103 0.48 -5.67 22.49
N ASP A 104 0.95 -6.91 22.50
CA ASP A 104 0.40 -7.95 21.64
C ASP A 104 -1.04 -8.26 22.03
N TRP A 105 -1.98 -7.76 21.23
CA TRP A 105 -3.41 -8.01 21.35
C TRP A 105 -3.83 -9.48 21.50
N PHE A 106 -3.07 -10.43 20.92
CA PHE A 106 -3.40 -11.85 20.99
C PHE A 106 -2.73 -12.59 22.16
N ALA A 107 -1.81 -11.95 22.87
CA ALA A 107 -1.12 -12.57 23.99
C ALA A 107 -2.03 -12.63 25.22
N ASP A 108 -2.01 -13.77 25.93
CA ASP A 108 -2.70 -13.93 27.21
C ASP A 108 -2.03 -13.12 28.34
N ASP A 109 -0.73 -12.84 28.19
CA ASP A 109 0.10 -12.05 29.10
C ASP A 109 0.45 -10.68 28.48
N GLU A 110 0.81 -9.70 29.31
CA GLU A 110 1.30 -8.39 28.84
C GLU A 110 2.65 -8.54 28.10
N VAL A 111 2.60 -8.60 26.76
CA VAL A 111 3.77 -8.71 25.90
C VAL A 111 3.93 -7.42 25.09
N VAL A 112 4.97 -6.64 25.40
CA VAL A 112 5.29 -5.41 24.67
C VAL A 112 6.02 -5.72 23.36
N ILE A 113 5.48 -5.24 22.23
CA ILE A 113 6.01 -5.51 20.88
C ILE A 113 6.72 -4.31 20.24
N GLY A 114 6.63 -3.12 20.85
CA GLY A 114 7.39 -1.93 20.45
C GLY A 114 6.52 -0.71 20.21
N PRO A 115 7.11 0.45 19.86
CA PRO A 115 6.35 1.68 19.63
C PRO A 115 5.57 1.64 18.30
N PRO A 116 4.34 2.20 18.22
CA PRO A 116 3.53 2.25 17.00
C PRO A 116 4.00 3.39 16.07
N HIS A 117 5.29 3.41 15.72
CA HIS A 117 5.77 4.34 14.70
C HIS A 117 5.02 4.12 13.39
N LEU A 118 4.80 5.17 12.60
CA LEU A 118 4.29 4.99 11.25
C LEU A 118 5.46 4.91 10.28
N LEU A 119 5.46 3.87 9.45
CA LEU A 119 6.41 3.64 8.38
C LEU A 119 5.74 3.80 7.02
N THR A 120 6.52 4.07 5.97
CA THR A 120 6.01 4.26 4.62
C THR A 120 7.00 3.81 3.54
N ASP A 121 6.47 3.44 2.38
CA ASP A 121 7.22 3.27 1.12
C ASP A 121 7.01 4.45 0.14
N GLY A 122 6.27 5.49 0.56
CA GLY A 122 5.87 6.63 -0.26
C GLY A 122 4.50 6.52 -0.93
N VAL A 123 3.86 5.34 -0.88
CA VAL A 123 2.49 5.11 -1.38
C VAL A 123 1.57 4.65 -0.26
N TYR A 124 2.03 3.68 0.53
CA TYR A 124 1.34 3.16 1.70
C TYR A 124 1.98 3.64 2.99
N VAL A 125 1.18 3.64 4.05
CA VAL A 125 1.61 3.91 5.42
C VAL A 125 1.06 2.83 6.33
N TRP A 126 1.87 2.40 7.30
CA TRP A 126 1.49 1.36 8.25
C TRP A 126 2.13 1.57 9.62
N PRO A 127 1.50 1.05 10.69
CA PRO A 127 2.11 0.92 12.01
C PRO A 127 3.31 -0.05 12.02
N ALA A 128 4.37 0.27 12.75
CA ALA A 128 5.64 -0.47 12.79
C ALA A 128 5.55 -1.85 13.45
N ASP A 129 4.45 -2.14 14.14
CA ASP A 129 4.10 -3.43 14.72
C ASP A 129 3.33 -4.33 13.74
N LEU A 130 2.86 -3.83 12.59
CA LEU A 130 2.22 -4.66 11.56
C LEU A 130 3.07 -5.89 11.13
N PRO A 131 4.40 -5.79 10.88
CA PRO A 131 5.22 -6.96 10.56
C PRO A 131 5.18 -8.04 11.65
N TYR A 132 5.04 -7.66 12.91
CA TYR A 132 4.92 -8.61 14.03
C TYR A 132 3.66 -9.46 13.88
N TYR A 133 2.51 -8.84 13.60
CA TYR A 133 1.26 -9.58 13.42
C TYR A 133 1.27 -10.46 12.15
N VAL A 134 1.91 -10.00 11.09
CA VAL A 134 2.09 -10.80 9.86
C VAL A 134 2.90 -12.06 10.15
N ARG A 135 4.01 -11.97 10.90
CA ARG A 135 4.87 -13.13 11.19
C ARG A 135 4.31 -14.09 12.22
N ASN A 136 3.76 -13.56 13.32
CA ASN A 136 3.39 -14.38 14.47
C ASN A 136 1.96 -14.91 14.37
N TYR A 137 1.10 -14.22 13.62
CA TYR A 137 -0.33 -14.53 13.52
C TYR A 137 -0.83 -14.66 12.07
N HIS A 138 0.09 -14.68 11.10
CA HIS A 138 -0.20 -14.86 9.67
C HIS A 138 -1.27 -13.90 9.14
N VAL A 139 -1.34 -12.71 9.74
CA VAL A 139 -2.37 -11.71 9.43
C VAL A 139 -2.34 -11.35 7.95
N ARG A 140 -3.49 -11.46 7.30
CA ARG A 140 -3.66 -11.23 5.88
C ARG A 140 -3.74 -9.75 5.59
N LEU A 141 -3.00 -9.32 4.58
CA LEU A 141 -3.01 -7.93 4.12
C LEU A 141 -3.88 -7.79 2.86
N PRO A 142 -4.44 -6.59 2.61
CA PRO A 142 -5.21 -6.33 1.40
C PRO A 142 -4.45 -6.71 0.13
N LYS A 143 -5.14 -7.36 -0.82
CA LYS A 143 -4.50 -7.87 -2.04
C LYS A 143 -3.79 -6.76 -2.84
N ALA A 144 -4.38 -5.57 -2.91
CA ALA A 144 -3.78 -4.40 -3.55
C ALA A 144 -2.39 -4.05 -2.99
N PHE A 145 -2.23 -4.12 -1.66
CA PHE A 145 -0.94 -3.90 -1.01
C PHE A 145 0.06 -5.01 -1.36
N THR A 146 -0.34 -6.28 -1.28
CA THR A 146 0.57 -7.40 -1.61
C THR A 146 1.04 -7.37 -3.08
N ILE A 147 0.17 -6.96 -4.01
CA ILE A 147 0.53 -6.78 -5.43
C ILE A 147 1.51 -5.63 -5.59
N HIS A 148 1.30 -4.51 -4.88
CA HIS A 148 2.22 -3.38 -4.87
C HIS A 148 3.61 -3.76 -4.35
N VAL A 149 3.68 -4.48 -3.22
CA VAL A 149 4.96 -4.98 -2.66
C VAL A 149 5.66 -5.92 -3.63
N ALA A 150 4.92 -6.86 -4.23
CA ALA A 150 5.47 -7.77 -5.23
C ALA A 150 5.96 -7.04 -6.49
N GLY A 151 5.25 -5.99 -6.93
CA GLY A 151 5.65 -5.12 -8.03
C GLY A 151 6.91 -4.28 -7.75
N ASN A 152 7.28 -4.13 -6.48
CA ASN A 152 8.56 -3.55 -6.05
C ASN A 152 9.62 -4.63 -5.77
N ASP A 153 9.44 -5.85 -6.27
CA ASP A 153 10.33 -6.99 -6.03
C ASP A 153 10.61 -7.25 -4.54
N TYR A 154 9.63 -6.95 -3.67
CA TYR A 154 9.76 -7.04 -2.22
C TYR A 154 10.94 -6.21 -1.67
N THR A 155 11.33 -5.15 -2.38
CA THR A 155 12.44 -4.27 -2.01
C THR A 155 11.91 -2.87 -1.72
N MET A 156 12.18 -2.36 -0.53
CA MET A 156 11.77 -1.00 -0.14
C MET A 156 12.38 0.05 -1.09
N PRO A 157 11.59 1.00 -1.64
CA PRO A 157 12.12 2.11 -2.42
C PRO A 157 13.21 2.85 -1.65
N LYS A 158 14.36 3.12 -2.28
CA LYS A 158 15.53 3.70 -1.57
C LYS A 158 15.33 5.16 -1.16
N HIS A 159 14.51 5.89 -1.91
CA HIS A 159 14.34 7.33 -1.75
C HIS A 159 12.85 7.65 -1.72
N VAL A 160 12.39 8.10 -0.57
CA VAL A 160 11.02 8.57 -0.35
C VAL A 160 11.11 9.99 0.18
N ASP A 161 10.53 10.96 -0.53
CA ASP A 161 10.47 12.34 -0.08
C ASP A 161 9.31 12.53 0.91
N ILE A 162 9.59 12.17 2.16
CA ILE A 162 8.65 12.19 3.28
C ILE A 162 7.96 13.55 3.44
N ALA A 163 8.67 14.65 3.17
CA ALA A 163 8.16 16.00 3.37
C ALA A 163 6.99 16.36 2.41
N THR A 164 6.83 15.60 1.32
CA THR A 164 5.76 15.80 0.34
C THR A 164 4.51 14.97 0.63
N LEU A 165 4.60 14.03 1.57
CA LEU A 165 3.56 13.05 1.85
C LEU A 165 2.53 13.58 2.86
N LYS A 166 1.27 13.20 2.65
CA LYS A 166 0.14 13.59 3.46
C LYS A 166 -0.60 12.35 3.93
N LEU A 167 -0.88 12.27 5.22
CA LEU A 167 -1.82 11.31 5.76
C LEU A 167 -3.24 11.85 5.60
N ALA A 168 -4.12 11.08 4.95
CA ALA A 168 -5.55 11.40 4.87
C ALA A 168 -6.32 11.01 6.14
#